data_AF-A0A9P0LLF5-F1
#
_entry.id   AF-A0A9P0LLF5-F1
#
_cell.length_a   1.000
_cell.length_b   1.000
_cell.length_c   1.000
_cell.angle_alpha   90.00
_cell.angle_beta   90.00
_cell.angle_gamma   90.00
#
_symmetry.space_group_name_H-M   'P 1'
#
loop_
_entity.id
_entity.type
_entity.pdbx_description
1 polymer ?
#
loop_
_entity_poly.entity_id
_entity_poly.type
_entity_poly.pdbx_seq_one_letter_code
_entity_poly.pdbx_strand_id
1 'polypeptide(L)'
;MVLAWAVSIGCIINQFMSMYKPAGAILYLSGYMMSLSCFVVSGQLLQSQSESIADELYCIPWYLGTIEEQKTVMFMIMRAQIPLTLSAKPFGNYEYTLYVTVVKTAYSYATMLQNKT
;
A
#
# COMPACT_ATOMS: atom_id res chain seq x y z
N MET A 1 12.30 -8.06 3.52
CA MET A 1 11.07 -7.40 4.01
C MET A 1 10.89 -7.61 5.51
N VAL A 2 10.81 -8.85 6.02
CA VAL A 2 10.69 -9.15 7.48
C VAL A 2 11.75 -8.47 8.34
N LEU A 3 13.01 -8.38 7.87
CA LEU A 3 14.09 -7.69 8.57
C LEU A 3 13.85 -6.18 8.70
N ALA A 4 13.21 -5.53 7.72
CA ALA A 4 12.90 -4.10 7.79
C ALA A 4 11.79 -3.81 8.81
N TRP A 5 10.80 -4.70 8.90
CA TRP A 5 9.75 -4.63 9.92
C TRP A 5 10.28 -4.95 11.33
N ALA A 6 11.25 -5.86 11.46
CA ALA A 6 11.91 -6.15 12.74
C ALA A 6 12.79 -4.99 13.23
N VAL A 7 13.53 -4.35 12.32
CA VAL A 7 14.34 -3.17 12.62
C VAL A 7 13.43 -2.00 13.04
N SER A 8 12.26 -1.83 12.41
CA SER A 8 11.34 -0.76 12.80
C SER A 8 10.68 -0.98 14.15
N ILE A 9 10.28 -2.22 14.45
CA ILE A 9 9.79 -2.59 15.78
C ILE A 9 10.88 -2.37 16.84
N GLY A 10 12.13 -2.75 16.56
CA GLY A 10 13.26 -2.51 17.46
C GLY A 10 13.53 -1.02 17.72
N CYS A 11 13.44 -0.17 16.69
CA CYS A 11 13.56 1.28 16.84
C CYS A 11 12.41 1.90 17.63
N ILE A 12 11.17 1.43 17.44
CA ILE A 12 9.98 1.86 18.20
C ILE A 12 10.14 1.52 19.68
N ILE A 13 10.58 0.29 20.01
CA ILE A 13 10.84 -0.14 21.39
C ILE A 13 11.96 0.70 22.03
N ASN A 14 13.05 0.95 21.31
CA ASN A 14 14.16 1.75 21.81
C ASN A 14 13.79 3.23 22.04
N GLN A 15 12.94 3.81 21.20
CA GLN A 15 12.45 5.19 21.38
C GLN A 15 11.43 5.32 22.51
N PHE A 16 10.56 4.32 22.70
CA PHE A 16 9.62 4.30 23.82
C PHE A 16 10.34 4.23 25.17
N MET A 17 11.43 3.45 25.24
CA MET A 17 12.32 3.38 26.41
C MET A 17 13.11 4.68 26.66
N SER A 18 13.24 5.55 25.64
CA SER A 18 14.08 6.75 25.66
C SER A 18 13.25 8.04 25.68
N MET A 19 12.28 8.11 26.60
CA MET A 19 11.50 9.31 26.89
C MET A 19 12.37 10.37 27.63
N TYR A 20 13.49 10.77 27.00
CA TYR A 20 14.37 11.88 27.41
C TYR A 20 14.89 12.72 26.23
N LYS A 21 14.75 12.28 24.96
CA LYS A 21 15.15 13.02 23.74
C LYS A 21 14.04 13.05 22.65
N PRO A 22 13.15 14.07 22.64
CA PRO A 22 11.97 14.09 21.76
C PRO A 22 12.28 14.25 20.27
N ALA A 23 13.40 14.88 19.90
CA ALA A 23 13.75 15.14 18.51
C ALA A 23 13.97 13.86 17.68
N GLY A 24 14.58 12.83 18.26
CA GLY A 24 14.82 11.56 17.57
C GLY A 24 13.51 10.82 17.25
N ALA A 25 12.57 10.82 18.20
CA ALA A 25 11.26 10.17 18.04
C ALA A 25 10.45 10.77 16.88
N ILE A 26 10.45 12.10 16.78
CA ILE A 26 9.73 12.81 15.71
C ILE A 26 10.33 12.48 14.33
N LEU A 27 11.65 12.53 14.20
CA LEU A 27 12.33 12.21 12.94
C LEU A 27 12.03 10.78 12.49
N TYR A 28 12.05 9.83 13.42
CA TYR A 28 11.78 8.43 13.11
C TYR A 28 10.33 8.18 12.69
N LEU A 29 9.36 8.74 13.43
CA LEU A 29 7.94 8.67 13.09
C LEU A 29 7.67 9.26 11.70
N SER A 30 8.30 10.39 11.38
CA SER A 30 8.16 11.03 10.06
C SER A 30 8.70 10.16 8.93
N GLY A 31 9.84 9.48 9.14
CA GLY A 31 10.42 8.54 8.17
C GLY A 31 9.53 7.32 7.95
N TYR A 32 8.96 6.78 9.02
CA TYR A 32 8.02 5.65 8.92
C TYR A 32 6.76 6.04 8.13
N MET A 33 6.15 7.19 8.45
CA MET A 33 4.99 7.70 7.72
C MET A 33 5.28 7.95 6.24
N MET A 34 6.46 8.47 5.92
CA MET A 34 6.89 8.67 4.53
C MET A 34 7.03 7.34 3.80
N SER A 35 7.67 6.34 4.41
CA SER A 35 7.84 5.01 3.80
C SER A 35 6.50 4.32 3.53
N LEU A 36 5.55 4.36 4.48
CA LEU A 36 4.22 3.81 4.32
C LEU A 36 3.45 4.50 3.19
N SER A 37 3.56 5.82 3.10
CA SER A 37 2.94 6.61 2.03
C SER A 37 3.46 6.20 0.65
N CYS A 38 4.77 5.97 0.51
CA CYS A 38 5.37 5.50 -0.74
C CYS A 38 4.78 4.15 -1.21
N PHE A 39 4.64 3.18 -0.30
CA PHE A 39 4.03 1.89 -0.62
C PHE A 39 2.55 2.01 -0.99
N VAL A 40 1.79 2.83 -0.28
CA VAL A 40 0.36 3.04 -0.54
C VAL A 40 0.13 3.73 -1.88
N VAL A 41 0.90 4.77 -2.18
CA VAL A 41 0.82 5.47 -3.49
C VAL A 41 1.18 4.51 -4.63
N SER A 42 2.23 3.72 -4.46
CA SER A 42 2.64 2.73 -5.47
C SER A 42 1.58 1.64 -5.66
N GLY A 43 1.00 1.12 -4.57
CA GLY A 43 -0.06 0.12 -4.61
C GLY A 43 -1.33 0.64 -5.30
N GLN A 44 -1.73 1.88 -4.98
CA GLN A 44 -2.88 2.53 -5.59
C GLN A 44 -2.66 2.80 -7.08
N LEU A 45 -1.49 3.32 -7.46
CA LEU A 45 -1.15 3.58 -8.85
C LEU A 45 -1.16 2.28 -9.65
N LEU A 46 -0.55 1.21 -9.11
CA LEU A 46 -0.51 -0.10 -9.75
C LEU A 46 -1.92 -0.67 -9.98
N GLN A 47 -2.81 -0.55 -8.99
CA GLN A 47 -4.20 -0.97 -9.11
C GLN A 47 -4.93 -0.16 -10.20
N SER A 48 -4.81 1.16 -10.18
CA SER A 48 -5.46 2.05 -11.16
C SER A 48 -4.97 1.81 -12.60
N GLN A 49 -3.66 1.63 -12.79
CA GLN A 49 -3.09 1.31 -14.10
C GLN A 49 -3.49 -0.09 -14.56
N SER A 50 -3.58 -1.06 -13.63
CA SER A 50 -4.05 -2.40 -13.96
C SER A 50 -5.49 -2.42 -14.46
N GLU A 51 -6.35 -1.56 -13.90
CA GLU A 51 -7.75 -1.45 -14.33
C GLU A 51 -7.87 -0.75 -15.69
N SER A 52 -7.08 0.31 -15.94
CA SER A 52 -7.15 1.06 -17.21
C SER A 52 -6.71 0.25 -18.43
N ILE A 53 -5.83 -0.76 -18.25
CA ILE A 53 -5.39 -1.64 -19.35
C ILE A 53 -6.58 -2.34 -20.03
N ALA A 54 -7.59 -2.76 -19.26
CA ALA A 54 -8.77 -3.43 -19.83
C ALA A 54 -9.56 -2.50 -20.77
N ASP A 55 -9.72 -1.23 -20.36
CA ASP A 55 -10.43 -0.21 -21.14
C ASP A 55 -9.66 0.16 -22.41
N GLU A 56 -8.34 0.32 -22.30
CA GLU A 56 -7.47 0.60 -23.45
C GLU A 56 -7.48 -0.53 -24.47
N LEU A 57 -7.39 -1.79 -24.03
CA LEU A 57 -7.47 -2.96 -24.90
C LEU A 57 -8.83 -3.07 -25.60
N TYR A 58 -9.91 -2.67 -24.93
CA TYR A 58 -11.25 -2.66 -25.52
C TYR A 58 -11.38 -1.63 -26.64
N CYS A 59 -10.69 -0.50 -26.56
CA CYS A 59 -10.72 0.57 -27.56
C CYS A 59 -9.95 0.26 -28.85
N ILE A 60 -9.05 -0.73 -28.82
CA ILE A 60 -8.31 -1.17 -30.01
C ILE A 60 -9.30 -1.85 -30.98
N PRO A 61 -9.20 -1.62 -32.31
CA PRO A 61 -10.04 -2.31 -33.30
C PRO A 61 -9.60 -3.78 -33.49
N TRP A 62 -9.63 -4.57 -32.41
CA TRP A 62 -9.17 -5.96 -32.35
C TRP A 62 -9.92 -6.87 -33.33
N TYR A 63 -11.18 -6.53 -33.65
CA TYR A 63 -12.02 -7.25 -34.60
C TYR A 63 -11.52 -7.17 -36.05
N LEU A 64 -10.64 -6.23 -36.39
CA LEU A 64 -10.02 -6.12 -37.72
C LEU A 64 -8.74 -6.96 -37.85
N GLY A 65 -8.21 -7.50 -36.74
CA GLY A 65 -7.02 -8.34 -36.73
C GLY A 65 -7.30 -9.79 -37.13
N THR A 66 -6.23 -10.57 -37.19
CA THR A 66 -6.29 -12.03 -37.40
C THR A 66 -7.02 -12.75 -36.26
N ILE A 67 -7.49 -13.98 -36.50
CA ILE A 67 -8.17 -14.80 -35.48
C ILE A 67 -7.27 -15.02 -34.25
N GLU A 68 -5.94 -15.08 -34.44
CA GLU A 68 -4.97 -15.23 -33.35
C GLU A 68 -4.87 -13.96 -32.49
N GLU A 69 -4.83 -12.79 -33.12
CA GLU A 69 -4.80 -11.49 -32.43
C GLU A 69 -6.10 -11.26 -31.63
N GLN A 70 -7.26 -11.57 -32.23
CA GLN A 70 -8.57 -11.46 -31.56
C GLN A 70 -8.63 -12.29 -30.28
N LYS A 71 -8.20 -13.55 -30.34
CA LYS A 71 -8.15 -14.45 -29.18
C LYS A 71 -7.19 -13.95 -28.11
N THR A 72 -6.06 -13.41 -28.52
CA THR A 72 -5.04 -12.88 -27.60
C THR A 72 -5.58 -11.65 -26.87
N VAL A 73 -6.18 -10.69 -27.58
CA VAL A 73 -6.77 -9.49 -26.97
C VAL A 73 -7.92 -9.85 -26.03
N MET A 74 -8.82 -10.77 -26.42
CA MET A 74 -9.87 -11.27 -25.53
C MET A 74 -9.31 -11.89 -24.25
N PHE A 75 -8.23 -12.68 -24.35
CA PHE A 75 -7.58 -13.26 -23.17
C PHE A 75 -6.96 -12.18 -22.28
N MET A 76 -6.30 -11.18 -22.87
CA MET A 76 -5.73 -10.05 -22.11
C MET A 76 -6.82 -9.26 -21.38
N ILE A 77 -7.95 -8.95 -22.03
CA ILE A 77 -9.09 -8.26 -21.41
C ILE A 77 -9.64 -9.08 -20.24
N MET A 78 -9.87 -10.39 -20.42
CA MET A 78 -10.33 -11.28 -19.33
C MET A 78 -9.37 -11.30 -18.14
N ARG A 79 -8.06 -11.20 -18.37
CA ARG A 79 -7.06 -11.17 -17.30
C ARG A 79 -6.96 -9.80 -16.63
N ALA A 80 -7.07 -8.71 -17.39
CA ALA A 80 -6.98 -7.34 -16.90
C ALA A 80 -8.16 -6.92 -16.00
N GLN A 81 -9.30 -7.61 -16.10
CA GLN A 81 -10.44 -7.45 -15.19
C GLN A 81 -10.13 -7.80 -13.73
N ILE A 82 -9.04 -8.52 -13.46
CA ILE A 82 -8.57 -8.80 -12.11
C ILE A 82 -7.46 -7.79 -11.80
N PRO A 83 -7.74 -6.74 -11.01
CA PRO A 83 -6.77 -5.70 -10.74
C PRO A 83 -5.58 -6.27 -9.96
N LEU A 84 -4.39 -5.83 -10.34
CA LEU A 84 -3.16 -6.24 -9.68
C LEU A 84 -3.01 -5.51 -8.35
N THR A 85 -3.37 -6.19 -7.26
CA THR A 85 -3.32 -5.62 -5.91
C THR A 85 -2.01 -5.96 -5.20
N LEU A 86 -1.35 -4.95 -4.62
CA LEU A 86 -0.25 -5.18 -3.70
C LEU A 86 -0.83 -5.54 -2.33
N SER A 87 -0.64 -6.78 -1.90
CA SER A 87 -1.24 -7.28 -0.66
C SER A 87 -0.33 -7.05 0.55
N ALA A 88 -0.85 -6.34 1.56
CA ALA A 88 -0.23 -6.04 2.84
C ALA A 88 -0.74 -7.00 3.93
N LYS A 89 -0.69 -8.32 3.68
CA LYS A 89 -1.23 -9.32 4.61
C LYS A 89 -0.50 -9.25 5.97
N PRO A 90 -1.21 -9.18 7.12
CA PRO A 90 -2.64 -9.43 7.35
C PRO A 90 -3.57 -8.19 7.27
N PHE A 91 -3.06 -7.00 6.99
CA PHE A 91 -3.79 -5.72 7.10
C PHE A 91 -4.68 -5.37 5.90
N GLY A 92 -4.60 -6.11 4.80
CA GLY A 92 -5.40 -5.88 3.59
C GLY A 92 -4.52 -5.58 2.37
N ASN A 93 -4.95 -4.67 1.50
CA ASN A 93 -4.18 -4.21 0.34
C ASN A 93 -3.55 -2.83 0.60
N TYR A 94 -2.46 -2.53 -0.09
CA TYR A 94 -1.83 -1.19 -0.03
C TYR A 94 -2.68 -0.18 -0.81
N GLU A 95 -3.71 0.32 -0.16
CA GLU A 95 -4.65 1.34 -0.63
C GLU A 95 -4.76 2.45 0.41
N TYR A 96 -5.32 3.62 0.04
CA TYR A 96 -5.50 4.74 0.97
C TYR A 96 -6.31 4.36 2.22
N THR A 97 -7.23 3.41 2.10
CA THR A 97 -8.01 2.85 3.22
C THR A 97 -7.10 2.26 4.32
N LEU A 98 -6.04 1.55 3.92
CA LEU A 98 -5.09 0.97 4.86
C LEU A 98 -4.28 2.05 5.57
N TYR A 99 -3.85 3.09 4.85
CA TYR A 99 -3.13 4.22 5.44
C TYR A 99 -3.95 4.89 6.55
N VAL A 100 -5.22 5.22 6.25
CA VAL A 100 -6.13 5.85 7.23
C VAL A 100 -6.35 4.94 8.43
N THR A 101 -6.46 3.63 8.21
CA THR A 101 -6.65 2.65 9.28
C THR A 101 -5.44 2.60 10.22
N VAL A 102 -4.21 2.58 9.67
CA VAL A 102 -2.96 2.60 10.46
C VAL A 102 -2.84 3.89 11.28
N VAL A 103 -3.17 5.05 10.70
CA VAL A 103 -3.12 6.32 11.44
C VAL A 103 -4.17 6.35 12.56
N LYS A 104 -5.40 5.88 12.31
CA LYS A 104 -6.47 5.81 13.32
C LYS A 104 -6.11 4.89 14.48
N THR A 105 -5.55 3.71 14.20
CA THR A 105 -5.15 2.78 15.26
C THR A 105 -4.01 3.37 16.09
N ALA A 106 -3.01 3.98 15.46
CA ALA A 106 -1.92 4.67 16.17
C ALA A 106 -2.45 5.78 17.10
N TYR A 107 -3.38 6.62 16.62
CA TYR A 107 -4.01 7.65 17.45
C TYR A 107 -4.83 7.07 18.61
N SER A 108 -5.58 5.99 18.36
CA SER A 108 -6.34 5.28 19.39
C SER A 108 -5.42 4.76 20.50
N TYR A 109 -4.30 4.13 20.13
CA TYR A 109 -3.31 3.66 21.10
C TYR A 109 -2.69 4.81 21.89
N ALA A 110 -2.32 5.92 21.23
CA ALA A 110 -1.78 7.09 21.90
C ALA A 110 -2.76 7.67 22.93
N THR A 111 -4.05 7.76 22.57
CA THR A 111 -5.10 8.27 23.46
C THR A 111 -5.35 7.34 24.65
N MET A 112 -5.37 6.02 24.43
CA MET A 112 -5.50 5.05 25.51
C MET A 112 -4.35 5.12 26.53
N LEU A 113 -3.13 5.37 26.05
CA LEU A 113 -1.96 5.54 26.93
C LEU A 113 -2.02 6.84 27.73
N GLN A 114 -2.45 7.94 27.10
CA GLN A 114 -2.64 9.23 27.79
C GLN A 114 -3.74 9.17 28.84
N ASN A 115 -4.79 8.38 28.64
CA ASN A 115 -5.88 8.23 29.62
C ASN A 115 -5.55 7.27 30.78
N LYS A 116 -4.44 6.50 30.67
CA LYS A 116 -3.96 5.57 31.71
C LYS A 116 -2.89 6.18 32.62
N THR A 117 -2.42 7.39 32.31
CA THR A 117 -1.39 8.15 33.04
C THR A 117 -2.07 9.34 33.72
#